data_AF-A0A2A6DXG1-F1
#
_entry.id   AF-A0A2A6DXG1-F1
#
_cell.length_a   1.000
_cell.length_b   1.000
_cell.length_c   1.000
_cell.angle_alpha   90.00
_cell.angle_beta   90.00
_cell.angle_gamma   90.00
#
_symmetry.space_group_name_H-M   'P 1'
#
loop_
_entity.id
_entity.type
_entity.pdbx_description
1 polymer ?
#
loop_
_entity_poly.entity_id
_entity_poly.type
_entity_poly.pdbx_seq_one_letter_code
_entity_poly.pdbx_strand_id
1 'polypeptide(L)'
;MKRKGHKLFFDYLAACLQGIAGLVLMWAFHIPWSALLDVGSPWKIFGLGTIAAFTNISFLWLIYKLFPKIFVNLDEENQTLAVYLTQLSHVHLFSLMSLTSLAEEIFFRAFIQTLLIQWWSSVPLGIGGAAAVFTALHVRFFKTPGLLLSGFMVGLSTGFLFWYTGNIWASVWGHFLYNVLLVIISNILIEKRKLVDREAVSGTLPGRTEFVGETKDVPNNHLNLKRDWKNQWSRFVVGFMVGLVITIAVLVWLTR
;
A
#
# COMPACT_ATOMS: atom_id res chain seq x y z
N MET A 1 33.69 7.60 0.62
CA MET A 1 33.00 7.01 -0.55
C MET A 1 31.86 7.92 -0.98
N LYS A 2 31.67 8.16 -2.30
CA LYS A 2 30.39 8.71 -2.79
C LYS A 2 29.35 7.59 -2.74
N ARG A 3 28.24 7.77 -2.01
CA ARG A 3 27.05 6.91 -2.18
C ARG A 3 26.59 7.08 -3.64
N LYS A 4 26.40 5.98 -4.39
CA LYS A 4 25.56 6.00 -5.59
C LYS A 4 24.12 6.19 -5.11
N GLY A 5 23.72 7.44 -4.89
CA GLY A 5 22.39 7.77 -4.40
C GLY A 5 21.32 7.22 -5.34
N HIS A 6 20.28 6.61 -4.77
CA HIS A 6 19.11 6.18 -5.51
C HIS A 6 18.50 7.41 -6.20
N LYS A 7 18.31 7.35 -7.52
CA LYS A 7 17.93 8.52 -8.31
C LYS A 7 16.44 8.51 -8.58
N LEU A 8 15.72 9.41 -7.90
CA LEU A 8 14.28 9.64 -8.06
C LEU A 8 13.80 9.70 -9.52
N PHE A 9 14.60 10.30 -10.42
CA PHE A 9 14.32 10.32 -11.86
C PHE A 9 14.09 8.91 -12.46
N PHE A 10 14.85 7.90 -12.04
CA PHE A 10 14.67 6.53 -12.53
C PHE A 10 13.43 5.85 -11.96
N ASP A 11 12.98 6.21 -10.76
CA ASP A 11 11.73 5.70 -10.19
C ASP A 11 10.51 6.23 -10.98
N TYR A 12 10.50 7.54 -11.26
CA TYR A 12 9.49 8.15 -12.14
C TYR A 12 9.56 7.59 -13.58
N LEU A 13 10.75 7.40 -14.13
CA LEU A 13 10.93 6.84 -15.48
C LEU A 13 10.43 5.38 -15.55
N ALA A 14 10.74 4.55 -14.55
CA ALA A 14 10.28 3.16 -14.50
C ALA A 14 8.75 3.08 -14.43
N ALA A 15 8.12 3.87 -13.54
CA ALA A 15 6.66 3.91 -13.43
C ALA A 15 6.01 4.44 -14.72
N CYS A 16 6.53 5.50 -15.34
CA CYS A 16 6.05 5.98 -16.63
C CYS A 16 6.17 4.90 -17.73
N LEU A 17 7.33 4.24 -17.85
CA LEU A 17 7.55 3.19 -18.86
C LEU A 17 6.62 1.99 -18.66
N GLN A 18 6.38 1.57 -17.42
CA GLN A 18 5.46 0.48 -17.11
C GLN A 18 4.00 0.84 -17.39
N GLY A 19 3.57 2.07 -17.06
CA GLY A 19 2.24 2.58 -17.39
C GLY A 19 2.04 2.66 -18.91
N ILE A 20 3.02 3.21 -19.64
CA ILE A 20 3.02 3.26 -21.11
C ILE A 20 2.97 1.85 -21.71
N ALA A 21 3.76 0.90 -21.20
CA ALA A 21 3.72 -0.49 -21.65
C ALA A 21 2.33 -1.10 -21.44
N GLY A 22 1.69 -0.85 -20.28
CA GLY A 22 0.32 -1.29 -20.01
C GLY A 22 -0.70 -0.71 -21.00
N LEU A 23 -0.62 0.60 -21.30
CA LEU A 23 -1.49 1.27 -22.28
C LEU A 23 -1.28 0.72 -23.72
N VAL A 24 -0.03 0.48 -24.12
CA VAL A 24 0.30 -0.11 -25.43
C VAL A 24 -0.19 -1.55 -25.54
N LEU A 25 -0.07 -2.35 -24.47
CA LEU A 25 -0.54 -3.73 -24.42
C LEU A 25 -2.07 -3.81 -24.40
N MET A 26 -2.76 -2.91 -23.67
CA MET A 26 -4.22 -2.76 -23.77
C MET A 26 -4.66 -2.49 -25.22
N TRP A 27 -4.02 -1.54 -25.90
CA TRP A 27 -4.33 -1.22 -27.29
C TRP A 27 -4.08 -2.41 -28.24
N ALA A 28 -2.91 -3.05 -28.16
CA ALA A 28 -2.54 -4.16 -29.03
C ALA A 28 -3.47 -5.39 -28.85
N PHE A 29 -3.91 -5.66 -27.61
CA PHE A 29 -4.83 -6.76 -27.28
C PHE A 29 -6.31 -6.32 -27.28
N HIS A 30 -6.63 -5.15 -27.83
CA HIS A 30 -8.00 -4.65 -28.02
C HIS A 30 -8.83 -4.55 -26.72
N ILE A 31 -8.16 -4.34 -25.57
CA ILE A 31 -8.80 -4.11 -24.28
C ILE A 31 -9.43 -2.71 -24.30
N PRO A 32 -10.73 -2.56 -23.97
CA PRO A 32 -11.42 -1.29 -24.15
C PRO A 32 -10.98 -0.22 -23.13
N TRP A 33 -10.76 1.00 -23.62
CA TRP A 33 -10.36 2.16 -22.81
C TRP A 33 -11.34 2.52 -21.68
N SER A 34 -12.60 2.06 -21.74
CA SER A 34 -13.57 2.19 -20.66
C SER A 34 -13.10 1.57 -19.34
N ALA A 35 -12.21 0.56 -19.38
CA ALA A 35 -11.57 -0.01 -18.19
C ALA A 35 -10.74 1.00 -17.39
N LEU A 36 -10.32 2.12 -18.01
CA LEU A 36 -9.64 3.24 -17.36
C LEU A 36 -10.53 4.46 -17.19
N LEU A 37 -11.42 4.73 -18.15
CA LEU A 37 -12.19 5.97 -18.20
C LEU A 37 -13.49 5.94 -17.38
N ASP A 38 -14.00 4.77 -16.99
CA ASP A 38 -15.06 4.71 -15.98
C ASP A 38 -14.52 5.07 -14.59
N VAL A 39 -15.14 6.07 -13.94
CA VAL A 39 -14.83 6.48 -12.55
C VAL A 39 -15.89 5.96 -11.56
N GLY A 40 -16.95 5.30 -12.05
CA GLY A 40 -17.87 4.50 -11.24
C GLY A 40 -18.48 5.23 -10.04
N SER A 41 -18.45 4.57 -8.88
CA SER A 41 -18.98 5.11 -7.62
C SER A 41 -17.85 5.50 -6.66
N PRO A 42 -17.80 6.74 -6.17
CA PRO A 42 -16.79 7.16 -5.20
C PRO A 42 -16.75 6.32 -3.91
N TRP A 43 -17.85 5.68 -3.51
CA TRP A 43 -17.84 4.74 -2.38
C TRP A 43 -17.17 3.40 -2.73
N LYS A 44 -17.37 2.89 -3.97
CA LYS A 44 -16.63 1.71 -4.45
C LYS A 44 -15.13 1.98 -4.54
N ILE A 45 -14.73 3.20 -4.94
CA ILE A 45 -13.32 3.60 -4.98
C ILE A 45 -12.77 3.80 -3.57
N PHE A 46 -13.19 4.87 -2.90
CA PHE A 46 -12.55 5.34 -1.67
C PHE A 46 -12.92 4.48 -0.46
N GLY A 47 -14.14 3.93 -0.41
CA GLY A 47 -14.56 3.04 0.68
C GLY A 47 -13.85 1.69 0.59
N LEU A 48 -14.12 0.92 -0.46
CA LEU A 48 -13.59 -0.45 -0.59
C LEU A 48 -12.07 -0.47 -0.78
N GLY A 49 -11.48 0.49 -1.51
CA GLY A 49 -10.03 0.61 -1.63
C GLY A 49 -9.34 0.96 -0.30
N THR A 50 -9.95 1.81 0.54
CA THR A 50 -9.42 2.06 1.89
C THR A 50 -9.50 0.82 2.77
N ILE A 51 -10.63 0.09 2.72
CA ILE A 51 -10.79 -1.18 3.44
C ILE A 51 -9.71 -2.17 2.99
N ALA A 52 -9.52 -2.37 1.68
CA ALA A 52 -8.51 -3.27 1.13
C ALA A 52 -7.07 -2.88 1.57
N ALA A 53 -6.73 -1.59 1.56
CA ALA A 53 -5.43 -1.10 2.04
C ALA A 53 -5.20 -1.45 3.52
N PHE A 54 -6.16 -1.16 4.40
CA PHE A 54 -6.07 -1.48 5.83
C PHE A 54 -6.11 -3.00 6.09
N THR A 55 -6.85 -3.79 5.33
CA THR A 55 -6.82 -5.26 5.38
C THR A 55 -5.44 -5.80 5.01
N ASN A 56 -4.81 -5.29 3.94
CA ASN A 56 -3.47 -5.71 3.52
C ASN A 56 -2.40 -5.36 4.58
N ILE A 57 -2.46 -4.16 5.17
CA ILE A 57 -1.57 -3.75 6.28
C ILE A 57 -1.80 -4.60 7.54
N SER A 58 -3.07 -4.86 7.91
CA SER A 58 -3.41 -5.68 9.08
C SER A 58 -2.97 -7.13 8.91
N PHE A 59 -3.11 -7.68 7.71
CA PHE A 59 -2.61 -9.00 7.35
C PHE A 59 -1.07 -9.05 7.44
N LEU A 60 -0.37 -8.08 6.84
CA LEU A 60 1.09 -8.00 6.89
C LEU A 60 1.60 -7.91 8.34
N TRP A 61 0.97 -7.09 9.18
CA TRP A 61 1.29 -7.00 10.61
C TRP A 61 1.02 -8.33 11.35
N LEU A 62 -0.09 -9.00 11.07
CA LEU A 62 -0.43 -10.29 11.68
C LEU A 62 0.59 -11.37 11.30
N ILE A 63 0.97 -11.46 10.02
CA ILE A 63 1.99 -12.40 9.54
C ILE A 63 3.37 -12.06 10.10
N TYR A 64 3.73 -10.77 10.24
CA TYR A 64 4.95 -10.37 10.95
C TYR A 64 4.94 -10.79 12.43
N LYS A 65 3.80 -10.66 13.12
CA LYS A 65 3.65 -11.05 14.52
C LYS A 65 3.70 -12.58 14.72
N LEU A 66 3.07 -13.35 13.84
CA LEU A 66 3.01 -14.82 13.92
C LEU A 66 4.29 -15.49 13.41
N PHE A 67 4.89 -14.95 12.35
CA PHE A 67 5.99 -15.57 11.62
C PHE A 67 7.16 -14.60 11.38
N PRO A 68 7.71 -13.89 12.40
CA PRO A 68 8.75 -12.87 12.20
C PRO A 68 9.99 -13.41 11.47
N LYS A 69 10.26 -14.72 11.59
CA LYS A 69 11.33 -15.44 10.89
C LYS A 69 11.27 -15.35 9.36
N ILE A 70 10.10 -15.12 8.74
CA ILE A 70 10.01 -14.99 7.26
C ILE A 70 10.38 -13.58 6.74
N PHE A 71 10.59 -12.63 7.65
CA PHE A 71 11.09 -11.28 7.39
C PHE A 71 12.55 -11.10 7.85
N VAL A 72 13.16 -12.12 8.45
CA VAL A 72 14.61 -12.19 8.60
C VAL A 72 15.22 -12.23 7.20
N ASN A 73 16.31 -11.49 7.01
CA ASN A 73 16.86 -11.17 5.69
C ASN A 73 15.91 -10.31 4.81
N LEU A 74 15.21 -9.33 5.41
CA LEU A 74 15.05 -8.04 4.74
C LEU A 74 16.45 -7.54 4.36
N ASP A 75 16.81 -7.66 3.10
CA ASP A 75 18.17 -7.38 2.65
C ASP A 75 18.52 -5.88 2.69
N GLU A 76 19.81 -5.58 2.53
CA GLU A 76 20.30 -4.19 2.53
C GLU A 76 19.66 -3.34 1.41
N GLU A 77 19.20 -3.98 0.34
CA GLU A 77 18.53 -3.36 -0.81
C GLU A 77 17.13 -2.86 -0.41
N ASN A 78 16.27 -3.73 0.14
CA ASN A 78 14.94 -3.36 0.64
C ASN A 78 15.03 -2.39 1.84
N GLN A 79 16.02 -2.56 2.74
CA GLN A 79 16.24 -1.61 3.85
C GLN A 79 16.69 -0.24 3.33
N THR A 80 17.60 -0.18 2.36
CA THR A 80 18.05 1.08 1.74
C THR A 80 16.91 1.77 1.00
N LEU A 81 16.07 1.00 0.29
CA LEU A 81 14.88 1.52 -0.38
C LEU A 81 13.87 2.12 0.62
N ALA A 82 13.58 1.44 1.72
CA ALA A 82 12.69 1.96 2.76
C ALA A 82 13.23 3.28 3.36
N VAL A 83 14.51 3.31 3.73
CA VAL A 83 15.20 4.50 4.26
C VAL A 83 15.26 5.65 3.24
N TYR A 84 15.33 5.34 1.94
CA TYR A 84 15.26 6.33 0.86
C TYR A 84 13.84 6.90 0.69
N LEU A 85 12.81 6.06 0.67
CA LEU A 85 11.42 6.48 0.50
C LEU A 85 10.94 7.37 1.67
N THR A 86 11.41 7.12 2.90
CA THR A 86 11.09 8.00 4.05
C THR A 86 11.87 9.32 4.07
N GLN A 87 12.88 9.48 3.20
CA GLN A 87 13.64 10.74 3.02
C GLN A 87 13.10 11.60 1.86
N LEU A 88 12.09 11.14 1.12
CA LEU A 88 11.44 11.94 0.08
C LEU A 88 10.61 13.07 0.69
N SER A 89 10.52 14.20 -0.02
CA SER A 89 9.56 15.25 0.32
C SER A 89 8.13 14.72 0.18
N HIS A 90 7.19 15.23 0.98
CA HIS A 90 5.78 14.83 0.91
C HIS A 90 5.19 14.90 -0.51
N VAL A 91 5.61 15.89 -1.31
CA VAL A 91 5.23 16.02 -2.72
C VAL A 91 5.79 14.86 -3.56
N HIS A 92 7.09 14.57 -3.46
CA HIS A 92 7.69 13.48 -4.24
C HIS A 92 7.20 12.10 -3.80
N LEU A 93 6.93 11.89 -2.50
CA LEU A 93 6.33 10.67 -1.99
C LEU A 93 4.91 10.49 -2.54
N PHE A 94 4.05 11.51 -2.40
CA PHE A 94 2.68 11.47 -2.92
C PHE A 94 2.64 11.21 -4.43
N SER A 95 3.39 12.01 -5.21
CA SER A 95 3.43 11.89 -6.67
C SER A 95 4.02 10.56 -7.15
N LEU A 96 5.06 10.03 -6.49
CA LEU A 96 5.63 8.74 -6.86
C LEU A 96 4.67 7.60 -6.53
N MET A 97 4.11 7.55 -5.32
CA MET A 97 3.17 6.50 -4.93
C MET A 97 1.90 6.52 -5.80
N SER A 98 1.44 7.69 -6.22
CA SER A 98 0.27 7.84 -7.14
C SER A 98 0.59 7.38 -8.55
N LEU A 99 1.78 7.71 -9.08
CA LEU A 99 2.20 7.30 -10.42
C LEU A 99 2.49 5.80 -10.49
N THR A 100 3.20 5.25 -9.50
CA THR A 100 3.52 3.82 -9.40
C THR A 100 2.25 3.00 -9.27
N SER A 101 1.33 3.33 -8.36
CA SER A 101 0.08 2.56 -8.22
C SER A 101 -0.80 2.62 -9.48
N LEU A 102 -0.87 3.78 -10.16
CA LEU A 102 -1.60 3.90 -11.42
C LEU A 102 -0.96 3.06 -12.53
N ALA A 103 0.37 3.16 -12.71
CA ALA A 103 1.11 2.42 -13.72
C ALA A 103 1.04 0.90 -13.52
N GLU A 104 1.21 0.45 -12.28
CA GLU A 104 1.15 -0.97 -11.93
C GLU A 104 -0.27 -1.51 -12.10
N GLU A 105 -1.32 -0.86 -11.60
CA GLU A 105 -2.67 -1.39 -11.77
C GLU A 105 -3.14 -1.34 -13.24
N ILE A 106 -2.73 -0.36 -14.07
CA ILE A 106 -2.97 -0.40 -15.53
C ILE A 106 -2.33 -1.67 -16.14
N PHE A 107 -1.05 -1.92 -15.84
CA PHE A 107 -0.33 -3.06 -16.39
C PHE A 107 -0.90 -4.40 -15.89
N PHE A 108 -1.16 -4.54 -14.58
CA PHE A 108 -1.55 -5.80 -13.97
C PHE A 108 -3.05 -6.08 -13.98
N ARG A 109 -3.92 -5.07 -13.94
CA ARG A 109 -5.38 -5.25 -13.94
C ARG A 109 -5.97 -5.15 -15.33
N ALA A 110 -5.85 -3.98 -15.95
CA ALA A 110 -6.49 -3.74 -17.24
C ALA A 110 -5.90 -4.66 -18.32
N PHE A 111 -4.58 -4.88 -18.34
CA PHE A 111 -3.96 -5.85 -19.23
C PHE A 111 -3.82 -7.27 -18.64
N ILE A 112 -2.82 -7.57 -17.79
CA ILE A 112 -2.44 -8.95 -17.45
C ILE A 112 -3.61 -9.78 -16.87
N GLN A 113 -4.33 -9.25 -15.88
CA GLN A 113 -5.45 -9.97 -15.26
C GLN A 113 -6.59 -10.21 -16.25
N THR A 114 -6.99 -9.20 -17.04
CA THR A 114 -8.02 -9.37 -18.08
C THR A 114 -7.63 -10.47 -19.06
N LEU A 115 -6.37 -10.46 -19.53
CA LEU A 115 -5.83 -11.44 -20.46
C LEU A 115 -5.85 -12.86 -19.87
N LEU A 116 -5.40 -13.04 -18.63
CA LEU A 116 -5.38 -14.36 -17.98
C LEU A 116 -6.78 -14.87 -17.63
N ILE A 117 -7.73 -14.00 -17.28
CA ILE A 117 -9.14 -14.39 -17.09
C ILE A 117 -9.74 -14.87 -18.41
N GLN A 118 -9.43 -14.22 -19.54
CA GLN A 118 -9.85 -14.66 -20.88
C GLN A 118 -9.21 -16.00 -21.28
N TRP A 119 -7.88 -16.12 -21.15
CA TRP A 119 -7.13 -17.30 -21.59
C TRP A 119 -7.44 -18.57 -20.78
N TRP A 120 -7.70 -18.44 -19.48
CA TRP A 120 -8.02 -19.57 -18.60
C TRP A 120 -9.52 -19.74 -18.32
N SER A 121 -10.37 -18.91 -18.95
CA SER A 121 -11.83 -18.88 -18.74
C SER A 121 -12.27 -18.86 -17.27
N SER A 122 -11.44 -18.28 -16.39
CA SER A 122 -11.54 -18.47 -14.94
C SER A 122 -11.07 -17.25 -14.15
N VAL A 123 -12.00 -16.64 -13.43
CA VAL A 123 -11.74 -15.45 -12.60
C VAL A 123 -10.73 -15.71 -11.48
N PRO A 124 -10.87 -16.75 -10.62
CA PRO A 124 -9.93 -16.97 -9.53
C PRO A 124 -8.51 -17.29 -10.02
N LEU A 125 -8.39 -18.06 -11.11
CA LEU A 125 -7.10 -18.36 -11.72
C LEU A 125 -6.46 -17.11 -12.32
N GLY A 126 -7.21 -16.31 -13.10
CA GLY A 126 -6.67 -15.09 -13.72
C GLY A 126 -6.23 -14.03 -12.70
N ILE A 127 -6.97 -13.86 -11.59
CA ILE A 127 -6.54 -13.03 -10.45
C ILE A 127 -5.26 -13.60 -9.81
N GLY A 128 -5.22 -14.91 -9.55
CA GLY A 128 -4.07 -15.59 -8.96
C GLY A 128 -2.81 -15.52 -9.84
N GLY A 129 -2.94 -15.70 -11.15
CA GLY A 129 -1.84 -15.57 -12.10
C GLY A 129 -1.32 -14.13 -12.19
N ALA A 130 -2.21 -13.13 -12.25
CA ALA A 130 -1.80 -11.73 -12.23
C ALA A 130 -1.07 -11.36 -10.93
N ALA A 131 -1.54 -11.85 -9.78
CA ALA A 131 -0.86 -11.71 -8.49
C ALA A 131 0.52 -12.41 -8.45
N ALA A 132 0.63 -13.59 -9.04
CA ALA A 132 1.90 -14.31 -9.14
C ALA A 132 2.91 -13.58 -10.05
N VAL A 133 2.48 -13.08 -11.21
CA VAL A 133 3.33 -12.29 -12.13
C VAL A 133 3.74 -10.95 -11.50
N PHE A 134 2.82 -10.26 -10.81
CA PHE A 134 3.13 -9.06 -10.01
C PHE A 134 4.26 -9.31 -9.00
N THR A 135 4.16 -10.43 -8.28
CA THR A 135 5.14 -10.83 -7.26
C THR A 135 6.47 -11.26 -7.88
N ALA A 136 6.44 -11.97 -9.01
CA ALA A 136 7.62 -12.48 -9.70
C ALA A 136 8.43 -11.38 -10.42
N LEU A 137 7.80 -10.29 -10.86
CA LEU A 137 8.51 -9.13 -11.41
C LEU A 137 9.18 -8.27 -10.33
N HIS A 138 8.75 -8.41 -9.07
CA HIS A 138 9.41 -7.81 -7.90
C HIS A 138 10.63 -8.63 -7.46
N VAL A 139 11.69 -8.63 -8.28
CA VAL A 139 12.91 -9.46 -8.07
C VAL A 139 13.56 -9.30 -6.68
N ARG A 140 13.44 -8.12 -6.05
CA ARG A 140 13.91 -7.84 -4.68
C ARG A 140 13.18 -8.64 -3.59
N PHE A 141 12.01 -9.21 -3.86
CA PHE A 141 11.23 -10.00 -2.89
C PHE A 141 11.75 -11.45 -2.75
N PHE A 142 12.42 -12.02 -3.76
CA PHE A 142 12.87 -13.42 -3.73
C PHE A 142 13.85 -13.75 -2.58
N LYS A 143 14.54 -12.73 -2.05
CA LYS A 143 15.47 -12.86 -0.91
C LYS A 143 14.75 -12.86 0.45
N THR A 144 13.48 -12.47 0.51
CA THR A 144 12.70 -12.29 1.75
C THR A 144 11.30 -12.89 1.60
N PRO A 145 11.03 -14.13 2.06
CA PRO A 145 9.76 -14.82 1.81
C PRO A 145 8.50 -14.08 2.31
N GLY A 146 8.60 -13.27 3.37
CA GLY A 146 7.52 -12.39 3.82
C GLY A 146 7.14 -11.31 2.82
N LEU A 147 8.08 -10.83 1.99
CA LEU A 147 7.80 -9.88 0.91
C LEU A 147 7.14 -10.56 -0.30
N LEU A 148 7.50 -11.81 -0.62
CA LEU A 148 6.78 -12.60 -1.64
C LEU A 148 5.31 -12.78 -1.24
N LEU A 149 5.06 -13.18 0.01
CA LEU A 149 3.70 -13.34 0.52
C LEU A 149 2.94 -12.00 0.57
N SER A 150 3.59 -10.92 0.98
CA SER A 150 3.01 -9.56 0.97
C SER A 150 2.63 -9.11 -0.45
N GLY A 151 3.56 -9.23 -1.40
CA GLY A 151 3.32 -8.88 -2.81
C GLY A 151 2.20 -9.71 -3.43
N PHE A 152 2.14 -11.02 -3.14
CA PHE A 152 1.09 -11.89 -3.64
C PHE A 152 -0.29 -11.55 -3.05
N MET A 153 -0.35 -11.22 -1.76
CA MET A 153 -1.61 -10.81 -1.11
C MET A 153 -2.12 -9.45 -1.60
N VAL A 154 -1.23 -8.46 -1.80
CA VAL A 154 -1.61 -7.19 -2.45
C VAL A 154 -2.07 -7.47 -3.88
N GLY A 155 -1.34 -8.33 -4.61
CA GLY A 155 -1.65 -8.77 -5.97
C GLY A 155 -3.03 -9.42 -6.09
N LEU A 156 -3.45 -10.25 -5.12
CA LEU A 156 -4.80 -10.82 -5.04
C LEU A 156 -5.84 -9.77 -4.63
N SER A 157 -5.50 -8.93 -3.66
CA SER A 157 -6.40 -7.93 -3.04
C SER A 157 -6.84 -6.86 -4.04
N THR A 158 -5.90 -6.22 -4.73
CA THR A 158 -6.23 -5.22 -5.76
C THR A 158 -6.77 -5.87 -7.04
N GLY A 159 -6.50 -7.16 -7.26
CA GLY A 159 -7.08 -7.97 -8.34
C GLY A 159 -8.55 -8.33 -8.12
N PHE A 160 -8.90 -8.79 -6.93
CA PHE A 160 -10.26 -9.02 -6.49
C PHE A 160 -11.06 -7.72 -6.45
N LEU A 161 -10.46 -6.63 -5.95
CA LEU A 161 -11.11 -5.32 -5.89
C LEU A 161 -11.46 -4.78 -7.28
N PHE A 162 -10.58 -4.94 -8.27
CA PHE A 162 -10.87 -4.58 -9.67
C PHE A 162 -12.05 -5.39 -10.21
N TRP A 163 -12.00 -6.72 -10.07
CA TRP A 163 -13.05 -7.61 -10.55
C TRP A 163 -14.41 -7.36 -9.89
N TYR A 164 -14.44 -7.21 -8.56
CA TYR A 164 -15.66 -7.02 -7.78
C TYR A 164 -16.30 -5.63 -8.02
N THR A 165 -15.50 -4.59 -8.17
CA THR A 165 -16.03 -3.23 -8.42
C THR A 165 -16.41 -3.00 -9.88
N GLY A 166 -15.72 -3.68 -10.81
CA GLY A 166 -15.71 -3.41 -12.24
C GLY A 166 -14.82 -2.22 -12.63
N ASN A 167 -14.01 -1.69 -11.70
CA ASN A 167 -13.44 -0.35 -11.83
C ASN A 167 -11.99 -0.27 -11.33
N ILE A 168 -11.06 0.20 -12.17
CA ILE A 168 -9.63 0.20 -11.85
C ILE A 168 -9.26 1.18 -10.73
N TRP A 169 -9.99 2.29 -10.58
CA TRP A 169 -9.63 3.35 -9.63
C TRP A 169 -9.76 2.91 -8.18
N ALA A 170 -10.63 1.94 -7.89
CA ALA A 170 -10.69 1.32 -6.56
C ALA A 170 -9.38 0.61 -6.21
N SER A 171 -8.81 -0.11 -7.17
CA SER A 171 -7.51 -0.78 -7.05
C SER A 171 -6.35 0.22 -7.00
N VAL A 172 -6.35 1.25 -7.86
CA VAL A 172 -5.34 2.33 -7.82
C VAL A 172 -5.34 3.04 -6.46
N TRP A 173 -6.52 3.36 -5.91
CA TRP A 173 -6.63 3.99 -4.59
C TRP A 173 -6.18 3.07 -3.46
N GLY A 174 -6.63 1.81 -3.45
CA GLY A 174 -6.23 0.83 -2.44
C GLY A 174 -4.73 0.54 -2.45
N HIS A 175 -4.13 0.45 -3.64
CA HIS A 175 -2.69 0.25 -3.79
C HIS A 175 -1.90 1.52 -3.41
N PHE A 176 -2.33 2.71 -3.86
CA PHE A 176 -1.75 3.98 -3.43
C PHE A 176 -1.71 4.10 -1.90
N LEU A 177 -2.85 3.87 -1.25
CA LEU A 177 -2.96 4.01 0.21
C LEU A 177 -2.15 2.93 0.94
N TYR A 178 -2.12 1.69 0.44
CA TYR A 178 -1.26 0.63 0.97
C TYR A 178 0.22 1.02 0.92
N ASN A 179 0.71 1.53 -0.22
CA ASN A 179 2.11 1.94 -0.39
C ASN A 179 2.47 3.12 0.51
N VAL A 180 1.59 4.12 0.63
CA VAL A 180 1.77 5.26 1.54
C VAL A 180 1.81 4.80 3.01
N LEU A 181 0.86 3.95 3.44
CA LEU A 181 0.84 3.39 4.80
C LEU A 181 2.11 2.60 5.11
N LEU A 182 2.60 1.79 4.15
CA LEU A 182 3.81 0.97 4.31
C LEU A 182 5.07 1.83 4.49
N VAL A 183 5.22 2.93 3.74
CA VAL A 183 6.35 3.87 3.91
C VAL A 183 6.29 4.55 5.28
N ILE A 184 5.11 4.98 5.74
CA ILE A 184 5.02 5.70 7.02
C ILE A 184 5.22 4.74 8.21
N ILE A 185 4.70 3.51 8.15
CA ILE A 185 4.98 2.45 9.14
C ILE A 185 6.48 2.15 9.18
N SER A 186 7.12 2.07 8.00
CA SER A 186 8.58 1.90 7.90
C SER A 186 9.33 3.05 8.57
N ASN A 187 8.88 4.31 8.42
CA ASN A 187 9.48 5.46 9.10
C ASN A 187 9.37 5.35 10.63
N ILE A 188 8.19 4.98 11.15
CA ILE A 188 7.96 4.80 12.59
C ILE A 188 8.88 3.71 13.16
N LEU A 189 9.06 2.60 12.45
CA LEU A 189 9.96 1.51 12.84
C LEU A 189 11.44 1.91 12.78
N ILE A 190 11.84 2.69 11.77
CA ILE A 190 13.20 3.23 11.63
C ILE A 190 13.54 4.20 12.77
N GLU A 191 12.64 5.11 13.14
CA GLU A 191 12.87 6.02 14.27
C GLU A 191 12.84 5.29 15.62
N LYS A 192 11.87 4.38 15.86
CA LYS A 192 11.85 3.55 17.09
C LYS A 192 13.15 2.73 17.24
N ARG A 193 13.75 2.22 16.15
CA ARG A 193 15.08 1.58 16.19
C ARG A 193 16.21 2.57 16.56
N LYS A 194 16.27 3.74 15.92
CA LYS A 194 17.31 4.76 16.19
C LYS A 194 17.32 5.24 17.65
N LEU A 195 16.17 5.24 18.32
CA LEU A 195 16.09 5.61 19.75
C LEU A 195 16.74 4.53 20.63
N VAL A 196 16.38 3.25 20.43
CA VAL A 196 17.01 2.13 21.15
C VAL A 196 18.51 2.06 20.90
N ASP A 197 18.95 2.25 19.66
CA ASP A 197 20.39 2.28 19.31
C ASP A 197 21.13 3.43 20.02
N ARG A 198 20.47 4.58 20.28
CA ARG A 198 21.04 5.70 21.05
C ARG A 198 21.11 5.40 22.55
N GLU A 199 20.03 4.87 23.12
CA GLU A 199 19.93 4.54 24.55
C GLU A 199 20.96 3.49 24.98
N ALA A 200 21.24 2.51 24.10
CA ALA A 200 22.31 1.54 24.28
C ALA A 200 23.71 2.19 24.25
N VAL A 201 23.93 3.20 23.41
CA VAL A 201 25.22 3.92 23.30
C VAL A 201 25.41 4.94 24.43
N SER A 202 24.35 5.53 24.99
CA SER A 202 24.43 6.43 26.15
C SER A 202 24.64 5.70 27.49
N GLY A 203 24.70 4.36 27.49
CA GLY A 203 24.93 3.56 28.71
C GLY A 203 23.76 3.57 29.71
N THR A 204 22.62 4.14 29.33
CA THR A 204 21.46 4.37 30.20
C THR A 204 20.53 3.16 30.24
N LEU A 205 21.05 2.01 30.71
CA LEU A 205 20.28 0.78 30.91
C LEU A 205 20.10 0.46 32.40
N PRO A 206 19.12 1.07 33.10
CA PRO A 206 18.66 0.58 34.40
C PRO A 206 17.82 -0.71 34.22
N GLY A 207 18.15 -1.73 35.01
CA GLY A 207 17.30 -2.86 35.42
C GLY A 207 16.28 -3.44 34.41
N ARG A 208 16.60 -4.61 33.83
CA ARG A 208 15.56 -5.54 33.34
C ARG A 208 14.84 -6.17 34.54
N THR A 209 13.57 -5.83 34.76
CA THR A 209 12.66 -6.50 35.70
C THR A 209 11.31 -6.81 35.04
N GLU A 210 10.52 -7.70 35.65
CA GLU A 210 9.35 -8.33 35.04
C GLU A 210 8.00 -7.64 35.34
N PHE A 211 6.91 -8.26 34.89
CA PHE A 211 5.50 -7.81 34.90
C PHE A 211 4.93 -7.38 36.26
N VAL A 212 3.88 -6.51 36.23
CA VAL A 212 2.52 -6.73 36.82
C VAL A 212 1.66 -5.45 36.76
N GLY A 213 0.34 -5.57 36.57
CA GLY A 213 -0.66 -4.55 36.98
C GLY A 213 -1.70 -4.08 35.95
N GLU A 214 -2.99 -4.13 36.29
CA GLU A 214 -4.12 -3.52 35.54
C GLU A 214 -4.80 -2.41 36.37
N THR A 215 -5.48 -1.43 35.72
CA THR A 215 -6.66 -0.71 36.26
C THR A 215 -7.58 -0.20 35.13
N LYS A 216 -8.85 0.10 35.46
CA LYS A 216 -10.06 0.15 34.60
C LYS A 216 -11.12 1.09 35.24
N ASP A 217 -12.09 1.76 34.58
CA ASP A 217 -12.38 2.01 33.15
C ASP A 217 -13.50 3.08 32.97
N VAL A 218 -13.63 3.68 31.76
CA VAL A 218 -14.90 4.18 31.12
C VAL A 218 -15.65 5.40 31.76
N PRO A 219 -16.48 6.22 31.04
CA PRO A 219 -16.86 6.31 29.60
C PRO A 219 -16.21 7.55 28.89
N ASN A 220 -16.78 8.54 28.17
CA ASN A 220 -18.13 8.98 27.69
C ASN A 220 -17.94 10.07 26.56
N ASN A 221 -18.88 10.62 25.76
CA ASN A 221 -20.34 10.44 25.57
C ASN A 221 -20.80 10.85 24.11
N HIS A 222 -22.09 11.14 23.90
CA HIS A 222 -22.82 11.43 22.64
C HIS A 222 -22.40 12.65 21.77
N LEU A 223 -22.76 12.59 20.47
CA LEU A 223 -23.67 13.57 19.83
C LEU A 223 -24.37 12.96 18.59
N ASN A 224 -25.50 13.53 18.16
CA ASN A 224 -26.43 12.92 17.20
C ASN A 224 -27.09 13.99 16.31
N LEU A 225 -27.01 13.91 14.97
CA LEU A 225 -27.67 14.85 14.03
C LEU A 225 -28.10 14.19 12.70
N LYS A 226 -29.08 14.79 12.03
CA LYS A 226 -29.74 14.32 10.80
C LYS A 226 -29.67 15.33 9.64
N ARG A 227 -29.88 14.82 8.42
CA ARG A 227 -30.35 15.48 7.16
C ARG A 227 -29.38 16.33 6.30
N ASP A 228 -29.10 15.74 5.12
CA ASP A 228 -29.52 16.20 3.78
C ASP A 228 -28.69 17.14 2.86
N TRP A 229 -28.38 16.56 1.68
CA TRP A 229 -28.29 17.11 0.31
C TRP A 229 -27.28 18.22 -0.08
N LYS A 230 -26.85 18.10 -1.35
CA LYS A 230 -26.10 19.08 -2.19
C LYS A 230 -24.69 19.49 -1.70
N ASN A 231 -23.69 18.69 -2.07
CA ASN A 231 -22.64 19.10 -3.04
C ASN A 231 -21.70 17.92 -3.34
N GLN A 232 -21.37 17.68 -4.61
CA GLN A 232 -20.51 16.54 -4.99
C GLN A 232 -19.02 16.82 -4.71
N TRP A 233 -18.56 18.04 -5.00
CA TRP A 233 -17.18 18.48 -4.70
C TRP A 233 -16.85 18.46 -3.22
N SER A 234 -17.76 18.90 -2.34
CA SER A 234 -17.53 18.79 -0.90
C SER A 234 -17.50 17.34 -0.43
N ARG A 235 -18.18 16.39 -1.10
CA ARG A 235 -18.07 14.96 -0.79
C ARG A 235 -16.78 14.32 -1.29
N PHE A 236 -16.19 14.79 -2.40
CA PHE A 236 -14.83 14.40 -2.81
C PHE A 236 -13.81 14.90 -1.78
N VAL A 237 -13.85 16.20 -1.44
CA VAL A 237 -12.97 16.82 -0.44
C VAL A 237 -13.15 16.18 0.93
N VAL A 238 -14.38 15.97 1.42
CA VAL A 238 -14.64 15.30 2.70
C VAL A 238 -14.23 13.82 2.66
N GLY A 239 -14.41 13.11 1.55
CA GLY A 239 -13.91 11.73 1.41
C GLY A 239 -12.39 11.64 1.53
N PHE A 240 -11.69 12.50 0.80
CA PHE A 240 -10.23 12.66 0.89
C PHE A 240 -9.79 13.08 2.30
N MET A 241 -10.42 14.10 2.88
CA MET A 241 -10.08 14.63 4.21
C MET A 241 -10.41 13.64 5.33
N VAL A 242 -11.47 12.83 5.22
CA VAL A 242 -11.77 11.74 6.17
C VAL A 242 -10.76 10.61 6.03
N GLY A 243 -10.39 10.21 4.81
CA GLY A 243 -9.29 9.26 4.59
C GLY A 243 -7.96 9.77 5.17
N LEU A 244 -7.65 11.05 4.98
CA LEU A 244 -6.48 11.73 5.52
C LEU A 244 -6.53 11.83 7.05
N VAL A 245 -7.67 12.18 7.65
CA VAL A 245 -7.84 12.27 9.10
C VAL A 245 -7.81 10.89 9.77
N ILE A 246 -8.41 9.85 9.17
CA ILE A 246 -8.29 8.46 9.65
C ILE A 246 -6.84 8.01 9.58
N THR A 247 -6.14 8.31 8.48
CA THR A 247 -4.71 8.03 8.33
C THR A 247 -3.91 8.75 9.43
N ILE A 248 -4.06 10.06 9.59
CA ILE A 248 -3.38 10.85 10.63
C ILE A 248 -3.71 10.33 12.03
N ALA A 249 -4.96 9.97 12.33
CA ALA A 249 -5.36 9.42 13.63
C ALA A 249 -4.70 8.06 13.92
N VAL A 250 -4.65 7.16 12.93
CA VAL A 250 -3.94 5.87 13.04
C VAL A 250 -2.44 6.10 13.20
N LEU A 251 -1.84 7.05 12.48
CA LEU A 251 -0.43 7.40 12.62
C LEU A 251 -0.12 7.94 14.02
N VAL A 252 -0.90 8.91 14.49
CA VAL A 252 -0.77 9.48 15.85
C VAL A 252 -0.89 8.39 16.91
N TRP A 253 -1.80 7.43 16.73
CA TRP A 253 -1.95 6.26 17.61
C TRP A 253 -0.74 5.32 17.55
N LEU A 254 -0.17 5.04 16.38
CA LEU A 254 1.04 4.21 16.21
C LEU A 254 2.35 4.89 16.68
N THR A 255 2.36 6.23 16.76
CA THR A 255 3.49 7.03 17.28
C THR A 255 3.43 7.29 18.78
N ARG A 256 2.35 6.90 19.46
CA ARG A 256 2.33 6.74 20.92
C ARG A 256 2.96 5.40 21.33
#